data_AF-V5K5K4-F1
#
_entry.id   AF-V5K5K4-F1
#
_cell.length_a   1.000
_cell.length_b   1.000
_cell.length_c   1.000
_cell.angle_alpha   90.00
_cell.angle_beta   90.00
_cell.angle_gamma   90.00
#
_symmetry.space_group_name_H-M   'P 1'
#
loop_
_entity.id
_entity.type
_entity.pdbx_description
1 polymer ?
#
loop_
_entity_poly.entity_id
_entity_poly.type
_entity_poly.pdbx_seq_one_letter_code
_entity_poly.pdbx_strand_id
1 'polypeptide(L)'
;YLTKHKEVLNAKEVCSKYSTDVSAKCFFGINSHCFDNDDATFRKIGFSIFHFNLRNAFVQMAYFFRPRWVDLFHLDFIPTTTREYFSEAVKNTIKEREKSKIRKNDFVDILKDLEESDGHVCSTDSASEKIIGQALQFYAAGFETTSST
;
A
#
# COMPACT_ATOMS: atom_id res chain seq x y z
N TYR A 1 -3.08 23.30 4.68
CA TYR A 1 -1.64 23.09 4.89
C TYR A 1 -0.82 24.32 4.49
N LEU A 2 -0.79 24.70 3.21
CA LEU A 2 0.02 25.84 2.70
C LEU A 2 -0.31 27.20 3.34
N THR A 3 -1.56 27.42 3.75
CA THR A 3 -1.97 28.63 4.47
C THR A 3 -1.53 28.66 5.93
N LYS A 4 -1.28 27.49 6.54
CA LYS A 4 -0.84 27.34 7.94
C LYS A 4 0.69 27.37 8.07
N HIS A 5 1.44 26.92 7.05
CA HIS A 5 2.90 26.92 7.03
C HIS A 5 3.42 27.97 6.04
N LYS A 6 3.62 29.21 6.52
CA LYS A 6 4.13 30.34 5.72
C LYS A 6 5.67 30.46 5.70
N GLU A 7 6.34 29.55 6.40
CA GLU A 7 7.80 29.45 6.47
C GLU A 7 8.39 28.60 5.32
N VAL A 8 9.71 28.43 5.31
CA VAL A 8 10.39 27.62 4.28
C VAL A 8 9.83 26.19 4.29
N LEU A 9 9.14 25.83 3.22
CA LEU A 9 8.54 24.50 3.06
C LEU A 9 9.57 23.49 2.58
N ASN A 10 9.61 22.34 3.22
CA ASN A 10 10.34 21.19 2.71
C ASN A 10 9.56 20.57 1.54
N ALA A 11 9.98 20.89 0.30
CA ALA A 11 9.32 20.42 -0.91
C ALA A 11 9.19 18.88 -0.95
N LYS A 12 10.22 18.16 -0.49
CA LYS A 12 10.21 16.68 -0.43
C LYS A 12 9.10 16.16 0.48
N GLU A 13 8.91 16.80 1.62
CA GLU A 13 7.87 16.41 2.58
C GLU A 13 6.46 16.65 2.02
N VAL A 14 6.24 17.80 1.37
CA VAL A 14 4.95 18.15 0.75
C VAL A 14 4.62 17.18 -0.39
N CYS A 15 5.57 16.91 -1.29
CA CYS A 15 5.39 15.94 -2.36
C CYS A 15 5.14 14.53 -1.81
N SER A 16 5.86 14.11 -0.77
CA SER A 16 5.64 12.82 -0.12
C SER A 16 4.22 12.69 0.47
N LYS A 17 3.72 13.72 1.17
CA LYS A 17 2.34 13.74 1.69
C LYS A 17 1.30 13.67 0.58
N TYR A 18 1.49 14.44 -0.49
CA TYR A 18 0.61 14.42 -1.65
C TYR A 18 0.58 13.05 -2.34
N SER A 19 1.75 12.50 -2.69
CA SER A 19 1.87 11.21 -3.36
C SER A 19 1.29 10.07 -2.52
N THR A 20 1.44 10.12 -1.19
CA THR A 20 0.81 9.15 -0.28
C THR A 20 -0.72 9.21 -0.37
N ASP A 21 -1.30 10.40 -0.28
CA ASP A 21 -2.76 10.56 -0.25
C ASP A 21 -3.41 10.21 -1.59
N VAL A 22 -2.78 10.61 -2.70
CA VAL A 22 -3.20 10.19 -4.04
C VAL A 22 -3.11 8.68 -4.20
N SER A 23 -2.01 8.06 -3.79
CA SER A 23 -1.83 6.61 -3.90
C SER A 23 -2.82 5.83 -3.02
N ALA A 24 -3.05 6.28 -1.77
CA ALA A 24 -4.03 5.69 -0.87
C ALA A 24 -5.44 5.71 -1.48
N LYS A 25 -5.81 6.84 -2.09
CA LYS A 25 -7.11 7.02 -2.72
C LYS A 25 -7.26 6.18 -4.00
N CYS A 26 -6.23 6.15 -4.85
CA CYS A 26 -6.28 5.42 -6.12
C CYS A 26 -6.17 3.90 -5.95
N PHE A 27 -5.26 3.42 -5.10
CA PHE A 27 -5.00 1.98 -4.95
C PHE A 27 -5.87 1.29 -3.92
N PHE A 28 -6.30 2.01 -2.88
CA PHE A 28 -7.06 1.42 -1.77
C PHE A 28 -8.42 2.07 -1.57
N GLY A 29 -8.78 3.13 -2.30
CA GLY A 29 -10.06 3.83 -2.15
C GLY A 29 -10.21 4.60 -0.83
N ILE A 30 -9.10 4.82 -0.10
CA ILE A 30 -9.05 5.41 1.24
C ILE A 30 -8.56 6.85 1.17
N ASN A 31 -9.21 7.75 1.91
CA ASN A 31 -8.65 9.09 2.14
C ASN A 31 -7.72 9.01 3.36
N SER A 32 -6.41 9.18 3.14
CA SER A 32 -5.41 9.04 4.21
C SER A 32 -5.23 10.30 5.04
N HIS A 33 -5.70 11.46 4.54
CA HIS A 33 -5.66 12.75 5.21
C HIS A 33 -4.25 13.14 5.70
N CYS A 34 -3.22 12.80 4.90
CA CYS A 34 -1.80 13.03 5.23
C CYS A 34 -1.41 14.51 5.42
N PHE A 35 -2.26 15.47 5.03
CA PHE A 35 -2.07 16.91 5.25
C PHE A 35 -2.69 17.43 6.55
N ASP A 36 -3.63 16.67 7.13
CA ASP A 36 -4.30 17.01 8.39
C ASP A 36 -3.64 16.29 9.57
N ASN A 37 -3.03 15.14 9.32
CA ASN A 37 -2.40 14.31 10.33
C ASN A 37 -1.01 13.84 9.85
N ASP A 38 0.04 14.44 10.41
CA ASP A 38 1.44 14.11 10.08
C ASP A 38 1.81 12.65 10.38
N ASP A 39 1.01 12.03 11.26
CA ASP A 39 1.18 10.70 11.83
C ASP A 39 0.26 9.64 11.20
N ALA A 40 -0.25 9.90 9.99
CA ALA A 40 -1.12 8.97 9.28
C ALA A 40 -0.51 7.56 9.25
N THR A 41 -1.18 6.60 9.88
CA THR A 41 -0.77 5.20 10.01
C THR A 41 -0.33 4.61 8.67
N PHE A 42 -1.04 4.97 7.62
CA PHE A 42 -0.75 4.60 6.24
C PHE A 42 0.67 5.00 5.79
N ARG A 43 1.11 6.22 6.12
CA ARG A 43 2.45 6.73 5.80
C ARG A 43 3.54 6.00 6.59
N LYS A 44 3.35 5.78 7.89
CA LYS A 44 4.30 5.04 8.74
C LYS A 44 4.49 3.61 8.26
N ILE A 45 3.38 2.94 7.97
CA ILE A 45 3.37 1.55 7.50
C ILE A 45 3.98 1.45 6.11
N GLY A 46 3.63 2.36 5.19
CA GLY A 46 4.24 2.43 3.85
C GLY A 46 5.75 2.68 3.87
N PHE A 47 6.23 3.55 4.76
CA PHE A 47 7.67 3.79 4.93
C PHE A 47 8.43 2.58 5.49
N SER A 48 7.78 1.72 6.28
CA SER A 48 8.44 0.57 6.89
C SER A 48 8.92 -0.48 5.87
N ILE A 49 8.32 -0.49 4.67
CA ILE A 49 8.74 -1.32 3.53
C ILE A 49 10.13 -0.90 3.04
N PHE A 50 10.38 0.42 2.98
CA PHE A 50 11.61 1.00 2.43
C PHE A 50 12.66 1.36 3.49
N HIS A 51 12.27 1.36 4.77
CA HIS A 51 13.19 1.71 5.84
C HIS A 51 14.28 0.65 5.98
N PHE A 52 15.54 1.10 5.94
CA PHE A 52 16.67 0.23 6.18
C PHE A 52 16.64 -0.29 7.63
N ASN A 53 16.63 -1.60 7.79
CA ASN A 53 16.89 -2.26 9.06
C ASN A 53 17.67 -3.54 8.79
N LEU A 54 18.39 -4.05 9.80
CA LEU A 54 19.27 -5.22 9.62
C LEU A 54 18.51 -6.46 9.11
N ARG A 55 17.24 -6.62 9.51
CA ARG A 55 16.36 -7.68 9.00
C ARG A 55 16.10 -7.49 7.49
N ASN A 56 15.64 -6.32 7.06
CA ASN A 56 15.31 -6.03 5.67
C ASN A 56 16.55 -6.16 4.78
N ALA A 57 17.71 -5.69 5.25
CA ALA A 57 18.98 -5.86 4.55
C ALA A 57 19.34 -7.35 4.38
N PHE A 58 19.18 -8.14 5.43
CA PHE A 58 19.41 -9.59 5.39
C PHE A 58 18.41 -10.31 4.47
N VAL A 59 17.14 -9.94 4.52
CA VAL A 59 16.10 -10.51 3.65
C VAL A 59 16.40 -10.19 2.19
N GLN A 60 16.70 -8.93 1.86
CA GLN A 60 17.08 -8.52 0.50
C GLN A 60 18.34 -9.25 0.01
N MET A 61 19.36 -9.38 0.87
CA MET A 61 20.56 -10.16 0.59
C MET A 61 20.23 -11.64 0.31
N ALA A 62 19.36 -12.26 1.12
CA ALA A 62 18.94 -13.63 0.93
C ALA A 62 18.19 -13.82 -0.40
N TYR A 63 17.26 -12.93 -0.74
CA TYR A 63 16.54 -12.96 -2.02
C TYR A 63 17.49 -12.83 -3.21
N PHE A 64 18.50 -11.96 -3.14
CA PHE A 64 19.39 -11.68 -4.28
C PHE A 64 20.51 -12.71 -4.43
N PHE A 65 21.15 -13.11 -3.34
CA PHE A 65 22.37 -13.94 -3.39
C PHE A 65 22.12 -15.41 -3.08
N ARG A 66 21.09 -15.75 -2.31
CA ARG A 66 20.84 -17.15 -1.91
C ARG A 66 19.35 -17.44 -1.66
N PRO A 67 18.53 -17.54 -2.72
CA PRO A 67 17.08 -17.69 -2.60
C PRO A 67 16.64 -18.91 -1.78
N ARG A 68 17.46 -19.98 -1.72
CA ARG A 68 17.21 -21.13 -0.83
C ARG A 68 17.08 -20.77 0.65
N TRP A 69 17.66 -19.65 1.10
CA TRP A 69 17.54 -19.18 2.48
C TRP A 69 16.19 -18.55 2.74
N VAL A 70 15.58 -17.95 1.72
CA VAL A 70 14.22 -17.41 1.81
C VAL A 70 13.24 -18.52 2.12
N ASP A 71 13.31 -19.62 1.37
CA ASP A 71 12.43 -20.79 1.58
C ASP A 71 12.69 -21.47 2.92
N LEU A 72 13.97 -21.60 3.31
CA LEU A 72 14.33 -22.28 4.56
C LEU A 72 13.88 -21.51 5.80
N PHE A 73 14.12 -20.20 5.83
CA PHE A 73 13.81 -19.33 6.98
C PHE A 73 12.46 -18.63 6.87
N HIS A 74 11.69 -18.88 5.81
CA HIS A 74 10.39 -18.26 5.54
C HIS A 74 10.50 -16.72 5.61
N LEU A 75 11.48 -16.18 4.88
CA LEU A 75 11.79 -14.76 4.93
C LEU A 75 10.80 -13.94 4.11
N ASP A 76 9.95 -13.16 4.79
CA ASP A 76 9.05 -12.22 4.11
C ASP A 76 9.74 -10.89 3.80
N PHE A 77 9.66 -10.50 2.52
CA PHE A 77 10.11 -9.21 2.00
C PHE A 77 9.36 -8.03 2.65
N ILE A 78 8.05 -8.20 2.88
CA ILE A 78 7.19 -7.20 3.50
C ILE A 78 6.95 -7.57 4.96
N PRO A 79 7.10 -6.64 5.92
CA PRO A 79 6.78 -6.91 7.32
C PRO A 79 5.32 -7.36 7.50
N THR A 80 5.09 -8.33 8.38
CA THR A 80 3.75 -8.89 8.63
C THR A 80 2.73 -7.82 9.02
N THR A 81 3.13 -6.88 9.88
CA THR A 81 2.28 -5.74 10.30
C THR A 81 1.83 -4.87 9.12
N THR A 82 2.70 -4.72 8.12
CA THR A 82 2.39 -3.97 6.90
C THR A 82 1.41 -4.73 6.03
N ARG A 83 1.66 -6.03 5.83
CA ARG A 83 0.77 -6.91 5.07
C ARG A 83 -0.64 -6.92 5.67
N GLU A 84 -0.74 -7.11 6.98
CA GLU A 84 -2.02 -7.16 7.70
C GLU A 84 -2.82 -5.87 7.54
N TYR A 85 -2.16 -4.72 7.73
CA TYR A 85 -2.79 -3.41 7.58
C TYR A 85 -3.33 -3.18 6.16
N PHE A 86 -2.51 -3.46 5.14
CA PHE A 86 -2.94 -3.28 3.75
C PHE A 86 -3.99 -4.31 3.32
N SER A 87 -3.91 -5.54 3.82
CA SER A 87 -4.96 -6.54 3.66
C SER A 87 -6.29 -6.06 4.23
N GLU A 88 -6.28 -5.57 5.47
CA GLU A 88 -7.47 -5.05 6.12
C GLU A 88 -8.03 -3.82 5.39
N ALA A 89 -7.17 -2.92 4.92
CA ALA A 89 -7.54 -1.77 4.11
C ALA A 89 -8.30 -2.18 2.83
N VAL A 90 -7.76 -3.12 2.05
CA VAL A 90 -8.42 -3.63 0.83
C VAL A 90 -9.74 -4.32 1.17
N LYS A 91 -9.76 -5.19 2.17
CA LYS A 91 -10.98 -5.92 2.59
C LYS A 91 -12.09 -4.97 3.05
N ASN A 92 -11.75 -3.95 3.85
CA ASN A 92 -12.69 -2.93 4.29
C ASN A 92 -13.23 -2.12 3.10
N THR A 93 -12.37 -1.79 2.14
CA THR A 93 -12.79 -1.09 0.92
C THR A 93 -13.75 -1.92 0.08
N ILE A 94 -13.50 -3.22 -0.10
CA ILE A 94 -14.42 -4.14 -0.80
C ILE A 94 -15.76 -4.22 -0.04
N LYS A 95 -15.70 -4.40 1.28
CA LYS A 95 -16.87 -4.50 2.15
C LYS A 95 -17.77 -3.26 2.10
N GLU A 96 -17.17 -2.07 2.11
CA GLU A 96 -17.91 -0.82 2.02
C GLU A 96 -18.58 -0.65 0.63
N ARG A 97 -17.97 -1.16 -0.44
CA ARG A 97 -18.59 -1.16 -1.78
C ARG A 97 -19.74 -2.15 -1.88
N GLU A 98 -19.60 -3.33 -1.29
CA GLU A 98 -20.68 -4.32 -1.21
C GLU A 98 -21.90 -3.76 -0.47
N LYS A 99 -21.68 -3.05 0.64
CA LYS A 99 -22.76 -2.39 1.39
C LYS A 99 -23.38 -1.22 0.65
N SER A 100 -22.56 -0.30 0.16
CA SER A 100 -23.04 0.94 -0.46
C SER A 100 -23.59 0.73 -1.87
N LYS A 101 -23.21 -0.36 -2.54
CA LYS A 101 -23.48 -0.64 -3.96
C LYS A 101 -22.97 0.47 -4.90
N ILE A 102 -22.02 1.28 -4.43
CA ILE A 102 -21.40 2.36 -5.20
C ILE A 102 -20.05 1.86 -5.72
N ARG A 103 -19.91 1.87 -7.04
CA ARG A 103 -18.66 1.60 -7.74
C ARG A 103 -17.88 2.89 -7.92
N LYS A 104 -16.58 2.90 -7.58
CA LYS A 104 -15.72 4.09 -7.69
C LYS A 104 -14.86 4.11 -8.94
N ASN A 105 -14.75 2.97 -9.64
CA ASN A 105 -13.89 2.75 -10.80
C ASN A 105 -12.41 3.05 -10.51
N ASP A 106 -11.93 2.57 -9.36
CA ASP A 106 -10.53 2.67 -8.97
C ASP A 106 -9.81 1.31 -9.05
N PHE A 107 -8.57 1.25 -8.57
CA PHE A 107 -7.74 0.05 -8.75
C PHE A 107 -8.33 -1.20 -8.10
N VAL A 108 -9.03 -1.07 -6.98
CA VAL A 108 -9.69 -2.22 -6.32
C VAL A 108 -10.85 -2.75 -7.17
N ASP A 109 -11.59 -1.87 -7.86
CA ASP A 109 -12.66 -2.31 -8.77
C ASP A 109 -12.07 -3.03 -9.99
N ILE A 110 -10.95 -2.54 -10.52
CA ILE A 110 -10.23 -3.18 -11.64
C ILE A 110 -9.74 -4.57 -11.23
N LEU A 111 -9.10 -4.70 -10.07
CA LEU A 111 -8.61 -5.98 -9.57
C LEU A 111 -9.75 -6.98 -9.31
N LYS A 112 -10.88 -6.48 -8.82
CA LYS A 112 -12.10 -7.29 -8.63
C LYS A 112 -12.65 -7.79 -9.97
N ASP A 113 -12.80 -6.92 -10.96
CA ASP A 113 -13.27 -7.31 -12.29
C ASP A 113 -12.32 -8.34 -12.94
N LEU A 114 -11.01 -8.19 -12.74
CA LEU A 114 -10.02 -9.13 -13.25
C LEU A 114 -10.18 -10.52 -12.62
N GLU A 115 -10.35 -10.62 -11.31
CA GLU A 115 -10.59 -11.91 -10.66
C GLU A 115 -11.89 -12.56 -11.10
N GLU A 116 -12.95 -11.77 -11.24
CA GLU A 116 -14.25 -12.26 -11.75
C GLU A 116 -14.13 -12.75 -13.19
N SER A 117 -13.31 -12.10 -14.01
CA SER A 117 -13.04 -12.53 -15.40
C SER A 117 -12.27 -13.86 -15.48
N ASP A 118 -11.43 -14.16 -14.48
CA ASP A 118 -10.72 -15.44 -14.34
C ASP A 118 -11.62 -16.55 -13.76
N GLY A 119 -12.90 -16.27 -13.50
CA GLY A 119 -13.87 -17.21 -12.94
C GLY A 119 -13.84 -17.32 -11.42
N HIS A 120 -13.13 -16.43 -10.73
CA HIS A 120 -13.09 -16.35 -9.27
C HIS A 120 -14.08 -15.31 -8.75
N VAL A 121 -14.96 -15.69 -7.82
CA VAL A 121 -15.85 -14.72 -7.17
C VAL A 121 -15.05 -13.93 -6.14
N CYS A 122 -14.88 -12.63 -6.36
CA CYS A 122 -14.22 -11.74 -5.41
C CYS A 122 -15.25 -11.07 -4.49
N SER A 123 -15.24 -11.50 -3.23
CA SER A 123 -16.05 -10.98 -2.12
C SER A 123 -15.13 -10.56 -0.97
N THR A 124 -15.64 -9.87 0.04
CA THR A 124 -14.82 -9.50 1.23
C THR A 124 -14.06 -10.69 1.84
N ASP A 125 -14.70 -11.86 1.94
CA ASP A 125 -14.11 -13.07 2.53
C ASP A 125 -13.22 -13.86 1.56
N SER A 126 -13.43 -13.69 0.25
CA SER A 126 -12.62 -14.29 -0.81
C SER A 126 -11.65 -13.32 -1.45
N ALA A 127 -11.48 -12.11 -0.89
CA ALA A 127 -10.56 -11.10 -1.37
C ALA A 127 -9.17 -11.72 -1.42
N SER A 128 -8.77 -12.06 -2.62
CA SER A 128 -7.63 -12.92 -2.86
C SER A 128 -6.36 -12.22 -2.42
N GLU A 129 -5.43 -13.00 -1.88
CA GLU A 129 -4.05 -12.55 -1.63
C GLU A 129 -3.42 -11.94 -2.91
N LYS A 130 -3.92 -12.31 -4.10
CA LYS A 130 -3.53 -11.67 -5.37
C LYS A 130 -3.93 -10.19 -5.42
N ILE A 131 -5.17 -9.83 -5.07
CA ILE A 131 -5.65 -8.43 -5.09
C ILE A 131 -4.83 -7.60 -4.11
N ILE A 132 -4.67 -8.11 -2.88
CA ILE A 132 -3.92 -7.42 -1.83
C ILE A 132 -2.45 -7.25 -2.26
N GLY A 133 -1.83 -8.31 -2.77
CA GLY A 133 -0.45 -8.28 -3.26
C GLY A 133 -0.25 -7.29 -4.40
N GLN A 134 -1.16 -7.23 -5.37
CA GLN A 134 -1.09 -6.28 -6.49
C GLN A 134 -1.28 -4.84 -6.01
N ALA A 135 -2.29 -4.56 -5.19
CA ALA A 135 -2.49 -3.22 -4.61
C ALA A 135 -1.26 -2.74 -3.84
N LEU A 136 -0.66 -3.63 -3.05
CA LEU A 136 0.55 -3.34 -2.29
C LEU A 136 1.78 -3.11 -3.17
N GLN A 137 1.96 -3.91 -4.24
CA GLN A 137 3.06 -3.75 -5.19
C GLN A 137 2.99 -2.41 -5.93
N PHE A 138 1.81 -2.04 -6.45
CA PHE A 138 1.61 -0.77 -7.14
C PHE A 138 1.77 0.43 -6.21
N TYR A 139 1.27 0.32 -4.98
CA TYR A 139 1.50 1.32 -3.95
C TYR A 139 2.99 1.50 -3.65
N ALA A 140 3.71 0.42 -3.39
CA ALA A 140 5.14 0.45 -3.08
C ALA A 140 5.92 1.10 -4.22
N ALA A 141 5.72 0.63 -5.45
CA ALA A 141 6.40 1.17 -6.63
C ALA A 141 6.10 2.67 -6.85
N GLY A 142 4.83 3.08 -6.72
CA GLY A 142 4.42 4.47 -6.95
C GLY A 142 4.91 5.40 -5.85
N PHE A 143 4.88 4.96 -4.59
CA PHE A 143 5.28 5.76 -3.45
C PHE A 143 6.77 6.11 -3.47
N GLU A 144 7.65 5.14 -3.69
CA GLU A 144 9.10 5.37 -3.67
C GLU A 144 9.56 6.24 -4.83
N THR A 145 9.11 5.93 -6.05
CA THR A 145 9.53 6.64 -7.27
C THR A 145 9.02 8.07 -7.29
N THR A 146 7.73 8.29 -7.06
CA THR A 146 7.09 9.62 -7.13
C THR A 146 7.49 10.54 -5.98
N SER A 147 7.89 9.99 -4.82
CA SER A 147 8.39 10.83 -3.72
C SER A 147 9.86 11.24 -3.89
N SER A 148 10.59 10.55 -4.77
CA SER A 148 12.02 10.78 -5.00
C SER A 148 12.31 11.72 -6.18
N THR A 149 11.41 11.79 -7.18
CA THR A 149 11.49 12.68 -8.35
C THR A 149 10.78 14.01 -8.11
#